data_AF-A0A316HAV9-F1
#
_entry.id   AF-A0A316HAV9-F1
#
_cell.length_a   1.000
_cell.length_b   1.000
_cell.length_c   1.000
_cell.angle_alpha   90.00
_cell.angle_beta   90.00
_cell.angle_gamma   90.00
#
_symmetry.space_group_name_H-M   'P 1'
#
loop_
_entity.id
_entity.type
_entity.pdbx_description
1 polymer ?
#
loop_
_entity_poly.entity_id
_entity_poly.type
_entity_poly.pdbx_seq_one_letter_code
_entity_poly.pdbx_strand_id
1 'polypeptide(L)'
;MKDIKNHLLLLLSLAVMGAVSCKRNDGYNEPLSTDKTKPGVVTNISVTDYNGGSNISYKLPNSSNVLYVLAKYQIRDGVPREVKASYFSDTLNVDGFAKAQEYKVQLYTVSRSDVMSDPVTVTVHPKTPVYTLVSNTATIEPDFGGVHITALNKLKKGVGIIVTKYDSLTQKMLILDQHYTNTDTIDYSVRGMNTAKRQFGVYVTDKYGNISDTLKQAVSPLFEEMLDKNIFSPYKLASDTEIGYGWELPNLWDGHTDGSSAGWHTQPGNKPPFVCSFNVGKTYKLSRFVMWERPDDDGGGNKYAFGHGNPRYFTMWGSNVASPKDAKLPVTSPVGTKVGDWINLGNFTYPNPPSGLSPENHNAADNAFVLAGVNFNFSLNTPPVHFIRIGVAQTWENGDIAHIMEVSLYGSPE
;
A
#
# COMPACT_ATOMS: atom_id res chain seq x y z
N MET A 1 40.98 -65.10 2.58
CA MET A 1 41.32 -64.32 3.80
C MET A 1 42.21 -63.09 3.54
N LYS A 2 43.01 -63.05 2.46
CA LYS A 2 43.82 -61.86 2.10
C LYS A 2 42.95 -60.69 1.58
N ASP A 3 41.92 -60.98 0.81
CA ASP A 3 41.08 -59.93 0.19
C ASP A 3 40.18 -59.21 1.20
N ILE A 4 39.66 -59.91 2.20
CA ILE A 4 38.88 -59.31 3.30
C ILE A 4 39.75 -58.37 4.16
N LYS A 5 41.04 -58.69 4.35
CA LYS A 5 41.96 -57.80 5.07
C LYS A 5 42.25 -56.52 4.30
N ASN A 6 42.36 -56.59 2.97
CA ASN A 6 42.57 -55.41 2.14
C ASN A 6 41.33 -54.50 2.10
N HIS A 7 40.12 -55.06 2.07
CA HIS A 7 38.89 -54.26 2.18
C HIS A 7 38.71 -53.65 3.56
N LEU A 8 39.10 -54.35 4.62
CA LEU A 8 39.05 -53.83 5.98
C LEU A 8 40.07 -52.69 6.20
N LEU A 9 41.27 -52.79 5.62
CA LEU A 9 42.27 -51.71 5.62
C LEU A 9 41.81 -50.50 4.78
N LEU A 10 41.10 -50.73 3.67
CA LEU A 10 40.54 -49.65 2.85
C LEU A 10 39.36 -48.95 3.56
N LEU A 11 38.51 -49.71 4.27
CA LEU A 11 37.43 -49.16 5.10
C LEU A 11 37.97 -48.40 6.31
N LEU A 12 39.06 -48.87 6.92
CA LEU A 12 39.72 -48.19 8.03
C LEU A 12 40.41 -46.90 7.58
N SER A 13 41.01 -46.87 6.38
CA SER A 13 41.60 -45.64 5.83
C SER A 13 40.55 -44.62 5.39
N LEU A 14 39.40 -45.07 4.85
CA LEU A 14 38.25 -44.20 4.54
C LEU A 14 37.59 -43.63 5.82
N ALA A 15 37.52 -44.41 6.90
CA ALA A 15 37.01 -43.96 8.19
C ALA A 15 37.93 -42.92 8.86
N VAL A 16 39.25 -43.06 8.69
CA VAL A 16 40.23 -42.07 9.17
C VAL A 16 40.18 -40.78 8.32
N MET A 17 39.92 -40.86 7.01
CA MET A 17 39.72 -39.69 6.16
C MET A 17 38.40 -38.94 6.45
N GLY A 18 37.36 -39.63 6.92
CA GLY A 18 36.10 -39.01 7.36
C GLY A 18 36.22 -38.19 8.64
N ALA A 19 37.16 -38.53 9.53
CA ALA A 19 37.38 -37.83 10.80
C ALA A 19 38.20 -36.52 10.68
N VAL A 20 38.76 -36.23 9.50
CA VAL A 20 39.46 -34.97 9.20
C VAL A 20 38.60 -34.03 8.32
N SER A 21 37.36 -34.43 8.00
CA SER A 21 36.41 -33.57 7.29
C SER A 21 35.85 -32.51 8.24
N CYS A 22 36.24 -31.26 7.98
CA CYS A 22 35.71 -30.03 8.55
C CYS A 22 35.46 -30.05 10.07
N LYS A 23 36.49 -29.68 10.83
CA LYS A 23 36.21 -28.86 12.03
C LYS A 23 35.34 -27.69 11.55
N ARG A 24 34.09 -27.66 12.00
CA ARG A 24 33.22 -26.50 11.90
C ARG A 24 34.03 -25.33 12.44
N ASN A 25 34.31 -24.34 11.60
CA ASN A 25 35.03 -23.15 12.03
C ASN A 25 34.06 -22.32 12.88
N ASP A 26 34.06 -22.59 14.18
CA ASP A 26 33.26 -21.89 15.18
C ASP A 26 33.79 -20.45 15.43
N GLY A 27 34.86 -20.05 14.74
CA GLY A 27 35.57 -18.77 14.89
C GLY A 27 34.87 -17.52 14.35
N TYR A 28 33.57 -17.56 14.07
CA TYR A 28 32.82 -16.35 13.69
C TYR A 28 32.40 -15.48 14.89
N ASN A 29 32.62 -15.94 16.13
CA ASN A 29 32.31 -15.19 17.37
C ASN A 29 33.56 -14.73 18.14
N GLU A 30 34.76 -14.96 17.60
CA GLU A 30 35.99 -14.46 18.21
C GLU A 30 36.39 -13.13 17.55
N PRO A 31 36.95 -12.16 18.30
CA PRO A 31 37.34 -10.89 17.73
C PRO A 31 38.37 -11.08 16.60
N LEU A 32 38.21 -10.32 15.51
CA LEU A 32 39.03 -10.41 14.28
C LEU A 32 40.52 -10.09 14.49
N SER A 33 40.90 -9.64 15.68
CA SER A 33 42.25 -9.29 16.08
C SER A 33 42.49 -9.61 17.55
N THR A 34 43.69 -10.07 17.88
CA THR A 34 44.14 -10.22 19.27
C THR A 34 44.77 -8.94 19.84
N ASP A 35 44.91 -7.89 19.02
CA ASP A 35 45.42 -6.58 19.46
C ASP A 35 44.40 -5.86 20.33
N LYS A 36 44.61 -5.90 21.65
CA LYS A 36 43.76 -5.27 22.68
C LYS A 36 44.09 -3.79 22.94
N THR A 37 44.88 -3.15 22.07
CA THR A 37 45.18 -1.71 22.21
C THR A 37 43.88 -0.90 22.16
N LYS A 38 43.66 -0.08 23.19
CA LYS A 38 42.51 0.81 23.27
C LYS A 38 42.54 1.80 22.10
N PRO A 39 41.50 1.88 21.25
CA PRO A 39 41.49 2.82 20.15
C PRO A 39 41.37 4.26 20.66
N GLY A 40 41.89 5.21 19.88
CA GLY A 40 41.65 6.64 20.11
C GLY A 40 40.18 7.01 19.91
N VAL A 41 39.80 8.21 20.33
CA VAL A 41 38.45 8.74 20.10
C VAL A 41 38.29 9.31 18.70
N VAL A 42 37.04 9.48 18.26
CA VAL A 42 36.72 10.28 17.07
C VAL A 42 36.93 11.77 17.32
N THR A 43 37.28 12.53 16.28
CA THR A 43 37.56 13.98 16.36
C THR A 43 36.86 14.74 15.23
N ASN A 44 36.99 16.08 15.16
CA ASN A 44 36.39 16.92 14.11
C ASN A 44 34.89 16.65 13.90
N ILE A 45 34.15 16.62 15.00
CA ILE A 45 32.74 16.27 15.00
C ILE A 45 31.92 17.43 14.41
N SER A 46 31.01 17.09 13.50
CA SER A 46 30.03 17.99 12.92
C SER A 46 28.65 17.34 12.95
N VAL A 47 27.62 18.13 13.25
CA VAL A 47 26.24 17.66 13.37
C VAL A 47 25.36 18.33 12.33
N THR A 48 24.55 17.54 11.63
CA THR A 48 23.50 18.04 10.73
C THR A 48 22.15 17.47 11.15
N ASP A 49 21.33 18.32 11.76
CA ASP A 49 20.01 17.94 12.27
C ASP A 49 18.93 17.91 11.19
N TYR A 50 18.05 16.91 11.27
CA TYR A 50 16.88 16.76 10.41
C TYR A 50 15.68 16.24 11.21
N ASN A 51 14.54 16.07 10.55
CA ASN A 51 13.29 15.66 11.20
C ASN A 51 13.40 14.27 11.85
N GLY A 52 13.40 14.22 13.18
CA GLY A 52 13.48 12.99 13.97
C GLY A 52 14.86 12.33 14.02
N GLY A 53 15.92 13.01 13.60
CA GLY A 53 17.28 12.45 13.56
C GLY A 53 18.37 13.47 13.28
N SER A 54 19.61 13.02 13.36
CA SER A 54 20.79 13.83 13.07
C SER A 54 21.87 12.98 12.40
N ASN A 55 22.60 13.57 11.45
CA ASN A 55 23.83 12.97 10.94
C ASN A 55 25.01 13.56 11.71
N ILE A 56 25.86 12.69 12.25
CA ILE A 56 27.08 13.07 12.97
C ILE A 56 28.27 12.62 12.13
N SER A 57 28.99 13.56 11.55
CA SER A 57 30.24 13.30 10.82
C SER A 57 31.45 13.52 11.72
N TYR A 58 32.51 12.75 11.51
CA TYR A 58 33.69 12.75 12.34
C TYR A 58 34.94 12.25 11.60
N LYS A 59 36.12 12.51 12.16
CA LYS A 59 37.40 11.94 11.73
C LYS A 59 37.78 10.77 12.62
N LEU A 60 38.04 9.62 12.00
CA LEU A 60 38.54 8.41 12.67
C LEU A 60 39.96 8.61 13.21
N PRO A 61 40.31 7.95 14.34
CA PRO A 61 41.69 7.91 14.80
C PRO A 61 42.57 7.14 13.79
N ASN A 62 43.84 7.55 13.67
CA ASN A 62 44.79 6.90 12.76
C ASN A 62 45.26 5.55 13.33
N SER A 63 44.46 4.51 13.14
CA SER A 63 44.76 3.15 13.59
C SER A 63 44.13 2.11 12.66
N SER A 64 44.92 1.14 12.24
CA SER A 64 44.46 -0.02 11.45
C SER A 64 43.62 -1.02 12.27
N ASN A 65 43.58 -0.86 13.59
CA ASN A 65 42.83 -1.72 14.51
C ASN A 65 41.37 -1.28 14.69
N VAL A 66 40.92 -0.18 14.08
CA VAL A 66 39.52 0.25 14.18
C VAL A 66 38.61 -0.67 13.35
N LEU A 67 37.45 -1.02 13.92
CA LEU A 67 36.42 -1.81 13.25
C LEU A 67 35.19 -0.96 12.92
N TYR A 68 34.66 -0.20 13.88
CA TYR A 68 33.51 0.69 13.69
C TYR A 68 33.47 1.82 14.72
N VAL A 69 32.61 2.80 14.49
CA VAL A 69 32.18 3.78 15.49
C VAL A 69 30.76 3.41 15.95
N LEU A 70 30.54 3.46 17.26
CA LEU A 70 29.29 3.14 17.93
C LEU A 70 28.71 4.41 18.54
N ALA A 71 27.47 4.75 18.18
CA ALA A 71 26.66 5.72 18.88
C ALA A 71 25.72 5.03 19.87
N LYS A 72 25.67 5.50 21.11
CA LYS A 72 24.67 5.14 22.12
C LYS A 72 23.87 6.37 22.54
N TYR A 73 22.54 6.29 22.49
CA TYR A 73 21.65 7.41 22.80
C TYR A 73 20.28 6.92 23.25
N GLN A 74 19.46 7.81 23.78
CA GLN A 74 18.05 7.55 24.07
C GLN A 74 17.18 8.34 23.10
N ILE A 75 16.19 7.70 22.49
CA ILE A 75 15.25 8.37 21.57
C ILE A 75 14.09 9.04 22.31
N ARG A 76 13.83 8.57 23.53
CA ARG A 76 12.95 9.12 24.57
C ARG A 76 13.32 8.44 25.89
N ASP A 77 12.80 8.95 27.00
CA ASP A 77 13.09 8.43 28.33
C ASP A 77 12.90 6.91 28.40
N GLY A 78 13.98 6.20 28.77
CA GLY A 78 13.96 4.75 28.96
C GLY A 78 14.02 3.92 27.67
N VAL A 79 14.17 4.54 26.49
CA VAL A 79 14.27 3.81 25.22
C VAL A 79 15.66 4.02 24.59
N PRO A 80 16.62 3.14 24.91
CA PRO A 80 17.98 3.23 24.38
C PRO A 80 18.06 2.74 22.93
N ARG A 81 19.03 3.29 22.20
CA ARG A 81 19.40 2.86 20.86
C ARG A 81 20.90 2.85 20.68
N GLU A 82 21.33 1.93 19.81
CA GLU A 82 22.69 1.83 19.34
C GLU A 82 22.71 1.83 17.81
N VAL A 83 23.66 2.57 17.24
CA VAL A 83 23.91 2.59 15.79
C VAL A 83 25.42 2.47 15.56
N LYS A 84 25.80 1.70 14.54
CA LYS A 84 27.19 1.48 14.16
C LYS A 84 27.45 2.02 12.76
N ALA A 85 28.61 2.61 12.57
CA ALA A 85 29.16 2.96 11.26
C ALA A 85 30.50 2.24 11.12
N SER A 86 30.65 1.44 10.07
CA SER A 86 31.91 0.71 9.82
C SER A 86 33.08 1.67 9.66
N TYR A 87 34.30 1.16 9.79
CA TYR A 87 35.54 1.91 9.53
C TYR A 87 35.58 2.63 8.17
N PHE A 88 34.80 2.18 7.18
CA PHE A 88 34.73 2.82 5.85
C PHE A 88 33.79 4.04 5.79
N SER A 89 33.14 4.39 6.90
CA SER A 89 32.23 5.52 6.99
C SER A 89 32.66 6.52 8.05
N ASP A 90 32.58 7.79 7.69
CA ASP A 90 32.88 8.94 8.54
C ASP A 90 31.61 9.57 9.17
N THR A 91 30.44 8.95 8.96
CA THR A 91 29.16 9.54 9.32
C THR A 91 28.23 8.51 9.96
N LEU A 92 27.64 8.88 11.10
CA LEU A 92 26.63 8.12 11.82
C LEU A 92 25.26 8.79 11.68
N ASN A 93 24.25 8.01 11.32
CA ASN A 93 22.86 8.46 11.37
C ASN A 93 22.22 8.05 12.70
N VAL A 94 21.90 9.01 13.57
CA VAL A 94 21.18 8.78 14.84
C VAL A 94 19.73 9.21 14.65
N ASP A 95 18.79 8.27 14.75
CA ASP A 95 17.40 8.48 14.34
C ASP A 95 16.39 7.98 15.37
N GLY A 96 15.13 8.38 15.17
CA GLY A 96 13.99 7.96 15.98
C GLY A 96 13.70 8.83 17.19
N PHE A 97 14.39 9.97 17.34
CA PHE A 97 14.13 10.94 18.40
C PHE A 97 12.66 11.36 18.42
N ALA A 98 12.03 11.25 19.59
CA ALA A 98 10.58 11.39 19.72
C ALA A 98 10.11 12.85 19.69
N LYS A 99 11.00 13.82 19.93
CA LYS A 99 10.68 15.26 20.04
C LYS A 99 11.79 16.12 19.45
N ALA A 100 11.44 17.33 19.01
CA ALA A 100 12.40 18.38 18.67
C ALA A 100 12.95 19.01 19.95
N GLN A 101 14.03 18.45 20.47
CA GLN A 101 14.70 18.91 21.68
C GLN A 101 16.17 18.50 21.64
N GLU A 102 16.90 18.88 22.68
CA GLU A 102 18.28 18.44 22.86
C GLU A 102 18.36 16.95 23.24
N TYR A 103 19.31 16.22 22.62
CA TYR A 103 19.69 14.87 23.02
C TYR A 103 21.20 14.74 23.13
N LYS A 104 21.64 13.85 24.03
CA LYS A 104 23.05 13.47 24.19
C LYS A 104 23.31 12.13 23.51
N VAL A 105 24.32 12.10 22.67
CA VAL A 105 24.80 10.90 21.96
C VAL A 105 26.23 10.62 22.40
N GLN A 106 26.50 9.41 22.88
CA GLN A 106 27.86 8.98 23.23
C GLN A 106 28.46 8.21 22.05
N LEU A 107 29.59 8.69 21.54
CA LEU A 107 30.35 8.06 20.48
C LEU A 107 31.53 7.28 21.07
N TYR A 108 31.75 6.08 20.55
CA TYR A 108 32.89 5.23 20.86
C TYR A 108 33.53 4.74 19.56
N THR A 109 34.85 4.76 19.48
CA THR A 109 35.56 3.95 18.48
C THR A 109 35.74 2.55 19.06
N VAL A 110 35.43 1.53 18.26
CA VAL A 110 35.54 0.12 18.66
C VAL A 110 36.57 -0.58 17.78
N SER A 111 37.51 -1.27 18.41
CA SER A 111 38.57 -2.00 17.73
C SER A 111 38.07 -3.34 17.15
N ARG A 112 38.91 -4.00 16.35
CA ARG A 112 38.69 -5.37 15.86
C ARG A 112 38.75 -6.43 16.97
N SER A 113 39.19 -6.04 18.17
CA SER A 113 39.24 -6.84 19.39
C SER A 113 38.12 -6.52 20.39
N ASP A 114 37.08 -5.77 19.95
CA ASP A 114 35.95 -5.28 20.76
C ASP A 114 36.34 -4.40 21.96
N VAL A 115 37.49 -3.72 21.88
CA VAL A 115 37.90 -2.72 22.87
C VAL A 115 37.34 -1.35 22.48
N MET A 116 36.63 -0.69 23.40
CA MET A 116 36.05 0.64 23.20
C MET A 116 37.01 1.75 23.64
N SER A 117 36.99 2.87 22.92
CA SER A 117 37.63 4.12 23.35
C SER A 117 36.93 4.72 24.58
N ASP A 118 37.48 5.80 25.13
CA ASP A 118 36.68 6.69 25.99
C ASP A 118 35.52 7.32 25.19
N PRO A 119 34.40 7.65 25.83
CA PRO A 119 33.27 8.25 25.14
C PRO A 119 33.53 9.70 24.75
N VAL A 120 33.03 10.10 23.58
CA VAL A 120 32.84 11.52 23.24
C VAL A 120 31.34 11.81 23.26
N THR A 121 30.91 12.75 24.10
CA THR A 121 29.52 13.17 24.15
C THR A 121 29.28 14.27 23.12
N VAL A 122 28.31 14.03 22.24
CA VAL A 122 27.84 14.97 21.22
C VAL A 122 26.41 15.35 21.54
N THR A 123 26.13 16.65 21.53
CA THR A 123 24.77 17.17 21.65
C THR A 123 24.18 17.35 20.26
N VAL A 124 22.94 16.88 20.07
CA VAL A 124 22.19 17.03 18.81
C VAL A 124 20.83 17.70 19.06
N HIS A 125 20.30 18.38 18.05
CA HIS A 125 19.04 19.13 18.12
C HIS A 125 18.12 18.76 16.94
N PRO A 126 17.65 17.50 16.85
CA PRO A 126 16.78 17.04 15.78
C PRO A 126 15.54 17.94 15.61
N LYS A 127 15.10 18.09 14.36
CA LYS A 127 13.87 18.83 14.03
C LYS A 127 12.64 17.98 14.35
N THR A 128 11.47 18.60 14.30
CA THR A 128 10.16 17.94 14.56
C THR A 128 10.04 16.60 13.83
N PRO A 129 9.80 15.49 14.54
CA PRO A 129 9.72 14.18 13.92
C PRO A 129 8.58 14.07 12.91
N VAL A 130 8.74 13.18 11.92
CA VAL A 130 7.82 13.08 10.79
C VAL A 130 6.42 12.67 11.21
N TYR A 131 6.27 11.75 12.17
CA TYR A 131 4.94 11.33 12.65
C TYR A 131 4.13 12.51 13.22
N THR A 132 4.80 13.44 13.92
CA THR A 132 4.18 14.68 14.43
C THR A 132 3.79 15.62 13.28
N LEU A 133 4.69 15.83 12.31
CA LEU A 133 4.40 16.67 11.14
C LEU A 133 3.18 16.17 10.36
N VAL A 134 3.07 14.85 10.15
CA VAL A 134 1.91 14.24 9.49
C VAL A 134 0.66 14.44 10.33
N SER A 135 0.73 14.17 11.64
CA SER A 135 -0.43 14.30 12.54
C SER A 135 -1.03 15.71 12.56
N ASN A 136 -0.20 16.75 12.41
CA ASN A 136 -0.66 18.14 12.39
C ASN A 136 -1.49 18.51 11.15
N THR A 137 -1.46 17.68 10.11
CA THR A 137 -2.22 17.86 8.87
C THR A 137 -3.37 16.86 8.74
N ALA A 138 -3.55 15.98 9.72
CA ALA A 138 -4.58 14.97 9.68
C ALA A 138 -5.97 15.60 9.77
N THR A 139 -6.92 15.09 9.00
CA THR A 139 -8.33 15.47 9.09
C THR A 139 -9.22 14.23 9.15
N ILE A 140 -10.42 14.39 9.68
CA ILE A 140 -11.46 13.36 9.72
C ILE A 140 -12.74 13.98 9.17
N GLU A 141 -13.20 13.50 8.02
CA GLU A 141 -14.43 13.97 7.38
C GLU A 141 -15.49 12.87 7.32
N PRO A 142 -16.79 13.20 7.32
CA PRO A 142 -17.84 12.23 7.05
C PRO A 142 -17.67 11.61 5.67
N ASP A 143 -17.84 10.29 5.56
CA ASP A 143 -17.88 9.60 4.29
C ASP A 143 -18.95 8.49 4.31
N PHE A 144 -19.29 7.97 3.13
CA PHE A 144 -20.22 6.87 2.93
C PHE A 144 -19.85 5.63 3.73
N GLY A 145 -20.74 5.24 4.64
CA GLY A 145 -20.50 4.11 5.52
C GLY A 145 -19.31 4.30 6.47
N GLY A 146 -18.77 5.51 6.64
CA GLY A 146 -17.72 5.76 7.62
C GLY A 146 -17.08 7.15 7.65
N VAL A 147 -15.75 7.19 7.67
CA VAL A 147 -14.96 8.43 7.75
C VAL A 147 -13.86 8.44 6.69
N HIS A 148 -13.58 9.62 6.15
CA HIS A 148 -12.48 9.89 5.24
C HIS A 148 -11.32 10.54 5.99
N ILE A 149 -10.12 9.99 5.83
CA ILE A 149 -8.90 10.43 6.51
C ILE A 149 -7.96 11.00 5.46
N THR A 150 -7.54 12.25 5.64
CA THR A 150 -6.45 12.84 4.85
C THR A 150 -5.31 13.31 5.73
N ALA A 151 -4.08 13.24 5.22
CA ALA A 151 -2.89 13.81 5.86
C ALA A 151 -1.75 13.98 4.83
N LEU A 152 -0.75 14.81 5.15
CA LEU A 152 0.40 15.08 4.29
C LEU A 152 1.70 14.56 4.91
N ASN A 153 2.36 13.64 4.21
CA ASN A 153 3.67 13.10 4.52
C ASN A 153 4.69 13.53 3.46
N LYS A 154 4.97 14.83 3.41
CA LYS A 154 5.87 15.45 2.41
C LYS A 154 7.28 14.88 2.37
N LEU A 155 7.73 14.27 3.47
CA LEU A 155 9.05 13.65 3.59
C LEU A 155 9.06 12.18 3.19
N LYS A 156 7.90 11.60 2.82
CA LYS A 156 7.72 10.21 2.36
C LYS A 156 8.39 9.18 3.28
N LYS A 157 8.32 9.41 4.60
CA LYS A 157 8.83 8.46 5.59
C LYS A 157 7.74 7.48 5.98
N GLY A 158 8.12 6.26 6.34
CA GLY A 158 7.17 5.26 6.82
C GLY A 158 6.47 5.70 8.09
N VAL A 159 5.14 5.78 8.03
CA VAL A 159 4.24 6.14 9.14
C VAL A 159 3.05 5.17 9.19
N GLY A 160 2.47 5.02 10.38
CA GLY A 160 1.18 4.35 10.57
C GLY A 160 0.10 5.38 10.92
N ILE A 161 -1.03 5.36 10.22
CA ILE A 161 -2.22 6.15 10.53
C ILE A 161 -3.20 5.22 11.22
N ILE A 162 -3.45 5.48 12.50
CA ILE A 162 -4.29 4.62 13.32
C ILE A 162 -5.62 5.32 13.56
N VAL A 163 -6.68 4.73 13.04
CA VAL A 163 -8.05 5.23 13.21
C VAL A 163 -8.68 4.48 14.37
N THR A 164 -9.28 5.24 15.27
CA THR A 164 -9.97 4.74 16.45
C THR A 164 -11.42 5.22 16.45
N LYS A 165 -12.29 4.44 17.09
CA LYS A 165 -13.71 4.74 17.21
C LYS A 165 -14.14 4.54 18.66
N TYR A 166 -14.98 5.45 19.16
CA TYR A 166 -15.59 5.28 20.48
C TYR A 166 -16.56 4.10 20.46
N ASP A 167 -16.38 3.20 21.41
CA ASP A 167 -17.24 2.06 21.63
C ASP A 167 -18.06 2.27 22.91
N SER A 168 -19.39 2.26 22.79
CA SER A 168 -20.30 2.57 23.89
C SER A 168 -20.36 1.46 24.95
N LEU A 169 -20.01 0.23 24.60
CA LEU A 169 -20.04 -0.91 25.52
C LEU A 169 -18.82 -0.90 26.45
N THR A 170 -17.63 -0.67 25.90
CA THR A 170 -16.36 -0.62 26.63
C THR A 170 -16.02 0.77 27.17
N GLN A 171 -16.75 1.80 26.73
CA GLN A 171 -16.52 3.23 27.03
C GLN A 171 -15.11 3.70 26.67
N LYS A 172 -14.49 3.10 25.64
CA LYS A 172 -13.11 3.36 25.20
C LYS A 172 -13.05 3.68 23.71
N MET A 173 -11.98 4.38 23.32
CA MET A 173 -11.58 4.46 21.91
C MET A 173 -10.87 3.16 21.54
N LEU A 174 -11.44 2.38 20.63
CA LEU A 174 -10.86 1.14 20.13
C LEU A 174 -10.29 1.36 18.74
N ILE A 175 -9.21 0.64 18.40
CA ILE A 175 -8.63 0.65 17.05
C ILE A 175 -9.68 0.10 16.09
N LEU A 176 -9.97 0.88 15.06
CA LEU A 176 -10.88 0.54 13.97
C LEU A 176 -10.09 0.13 12.73
N ASP A 177 -9.01 0.86 12.43
CA ASP A 177 -8.17 0.62 11.26
C ASP A 177 -6.71 1.02 11.52
N GLN A 178 -5.79 0.38 10.79
CA GLN A 178 -4.35 0.66 10.84
C GLN A 178 -3.78 0.69 9.43
N HIS A 179 -3.44 1.88 8.95
CA HIS A 179 -2.93 2.09 7.60
C HIS A 179 -1.44 2.50 7.61
N TYR A 180 -0.57 1.64 7.08
CA TYR A 180 0.87 1.91 7.01
C TYR A 180 1.28 2.35 5.61
N THR A 181 2.00 3.48 5.50
CA THR A 181 2.37 4.05 4.21
C THR A 181 3.61 4.94 4.29
N ASN A 182 4.21 5.21 3.14
CA ASN A 182 5.27 6.19 2.92
C ASN A 182 4.94 7.15 1.75
N THR A 183 3.70 7.19 1.29
CA THR A 183 3.26 8.08 0.21
C THR A 183 3.27 9.54 0.65
N ASP A 184 3.31 10.47 -0.31
CA ASP A 184 3.29 11.92 -0.02
C ASP A 184 1.96 12.37 0.58
N THR A 185 0.87 11.89 -0.01
CA THR A 185 -0.50 12.20 0.37
C THR A 185 -1.14 10.92 0.88
N ILE A 186 -1.82 11.05 2.01
CA ILE A 186 -2.63 10.01 2.62
C ILE A 186 -4.07 10.45 2.42
N ASP A 187 -4.87 9.58 1.80
CA ASP A 187 -6.23 9.86 1.39
C ASP A 187 -6.94 8.49 1.27
N TYR A 188 -7.72 8.13 2.30
CA TYR A 188 -8.45 6.87 2.31
C TYR A 188 -9.65 6.92 3.26
N SER A 189 -10.56 5.98 3.08
CA SER A 189 -11.79 5.89 3.87
C SER A 189 -11.85 4.61 4.69
N VAL A 190 -12.32 4.73 5.93
CA VAL A 190 -12.61 3.60 6.81
C VAL A 190 -14.13 3.44 6.89
N ARG A 191 -14.65 2.30 6.43
CA ARG A 191 -16.09 2.06 6.24
C ARG A 191 -16.66 1.01 7.21
N GLY A 192 -17.87 0.51 6.94
CA GLY A 192 -18.55 -0.52 7.74
C GLY A 192 -19.37 0.02 8.91
N MET A 193 -19.86 1.26 8.79
CA MET A 193 -20.47 2.00 9.88
C MET A 193 -21.83 2.57 9.51
N ASN A 194 -22.80 2.47 10.43
CA ASN A 194 -24.08 3.18 10.29
C ASN A 194 -23.90 4.69 10.55
N THR A 195 -24.96 5.47 10.32
CA THR A 195 -24.98 6.94 10.34
C THR A 195 -25.00 7.58 11.74
N ALA A 196 -25.07 6.80 12.82
CA ALA A 196 -25.17 7.35 14.16
C ALA A 196 -23.91 8.15 14.55
N LYS A 197 -24.08 9.37 15.06
CA LYS A 197 -22.96 10.23 15.47
C LYS A 197 -22.10 9.55 16.53
N ARG A 198 -20.78 9.52 16.34
CA ARG A 198 -19.81 8.98 17.31
C ARG A 198 -18.47 9.68 17.23
N GLN A 199 -17.66 9.53 18.28
CA GLN A 199 -16.29 10.02 18.26
C GLN A 199 -15.37 9.07 17.49
N PHE A 200 -14.55 9.67 16.64
CA PHE A 200 -13.41 9.07 15.98
C PHE A 200 -12.14 9.72 16.48
N GLY A 201 -11.04 8.99 16.40
CA GLY A 201 -9.71 9.50 16.70
C GLY A 201 -8.70 9.06 15.67
N VAL A 202 -7.76 9.92 15.31
CA VAL A 202 -6.61 9.57 14.47
C VAL A 202 -5.34 9.95 15.19
N TYR A 203 -4.40 9.01 15.28
CA TYR A 203 -3.02 9.29 15.70
C TYR A 203 -2.04 8.65 14.72
N VAL A 204 -0.83 9.20 14.69
CA VAL A 204 0.22 8.78 13.77
C VAL A 204 1.35 8.13 14.54
N THR A 205 1.86 7.01 14.02
CA THR A 205 3.01 6.30 14.59
C THR A 205 4.18 6.27 13.63
N ASP A 206 5.40 6.12 14.15
CA ASP A 206 6.57 5.75 13.36
C ASP A 206 7.05 4.32 13.66
N LYS A 207 8.06 3.87 12.90
CA LYS A 207 8.67 2.53 13.07
C LYS A 207 9.44 2.34 14.39
N TYR A 208 9.67 3.41 15.15
CA TYR A 208 10.34 3.37 16.46
C TYR A 208 9.31 3.29 17.60
N GLY A 209 8.02 3.23 17.26
CA GLY A 209 6.93 3.19 18.22
C GLY A 209 6.70 4.54 18.91
N ASN A 210 7.10 5.66 18.31
CA ASN A 210 6.63 6.97 18.73
C ASN A 210 5.18 7.16 18.26
N ILE A 211 4.36 7.84 19.07
CA ILE A 211 2.93 8.03 18.85
C ILE A 211 2.63 9.53 19.03
N SER A 212 1.88 10.13 18.10
CA SER A 212 1.40 11.51 18.22
C SER A 212 0.27 11.65 19.22
N ASP A 213 -0.08 12.89 19.57
CA ASP A 213 -1.40 13.18 20.12
C ASP A 213 -2.50 12.71 19.15
N THR A 214 -3.68 12.45 19.68
CA THR A 214 -4.83 11.96 18.92
C THR A 214 -5.75 13.12 18.54
N LEU A 215 -5.91 13.38 17.25
CA LEU A 215 -7.00 14.20 16.73
C LEU A 215 -8.31 13.48 17.02
N LYS A 216 -9.27 14.11 17.70
CA LYS A 216 -10.59 13.53 17.96
C LYS A 216 -11.69 14.37 17.33
N GLN A 217 -12.65 13.72 16.69
CA GLN A 217 -13.77 14.39 16.04
C GLN A 217 -15.05 13.57 16.14
N ALA A 218 -16.17 14.23 16.45
CA ALA A 218 -17.48 13.59 16.43
C ALA A 218 -18.06 13.67 15.01
N VAL A 219 -18.24 12.52 14.36
CA VAL A 219 -18.68 12.42 12.97
C VAL A 219 -19.92 11.54 12.88
N SER A 220 -20.85 11.93 12.01
CA SER A 220 -21.97 11.08 11.55
C SER A 220 -21.63 10.61 10.14
N PRO A 221 -21.32 9.32 9.92
CA PRO A 221 -21.11 8.77 8.59
C PRO A 221 -22.29 9.01 7.65
N LEU A 222 -22.01 9.12 6.35
CA LEU A 222 -23.07 9.18 5.34
C LEU A 222 -23.66 7.78 5.14
N PHE A 223 -24.95 7.69 4.82
CA PHE A 223 -25.61 6.42 4.57
C PHE A 223 -25.08 5.79 3.27
N GLU A 224 -24.70 4.52 3.30
CA GLU A 224 -24.28 3.76 2.11
C GLU A 224 -24.99 2.41 2.09
N GLU A 225 -25.53 2.04 0.94
CA GLU A 225 -25.98 0.69 0.63
C GLU A 225 -25.49 0.27 -0.77
N MET A 226 -25.47 -1.04 -1.02
CA MET A 226 -25.35 -1.54 -2.39
C MET A 226 -26.67 -1.26 -3.12
N LEU A 227 -26.59 -0.74 -4.34
CA LEU A 227 -27.78 -0.53 -5.16
C LEU A 227 -28.46 -1.87 -5.46
N ASP A 228 -29.79 -1.89 -5.44
CA ASP A 228 -30.57 -3.09 -5.73
C ASP A 228 -30.45 -3.46 -7.23
N LYS A 229 -29.71 -4.53 -7.52
CA LYS A 229 -29.50 -5.01 -8.88
C LYS A 229 -30.75 -5.59 -9.54
N ASN A 230 -31.76 -5.98 -8.77
CA ASN A 230 -33.00 -6.56 -9.33
C ASN A 230 -33.82 -5.54 -10.12
N ILE A 231 -33.56 -4.25 -9.94
CA ILE A 231 -34.22 -3.17 -10.66
C ILE A 231 -33.34 -2.56 -11.76
N PHE A 232 -32.17 -3.14 -12.02
CA PHE A 232 -31.32 -2.71 -13.12
C PHE A 232 -31.89 -3.20 -14.44
N SER A 233 -31.73 -2.41 -15.50
CA SER A 233 -32.17 -2.81 -16.84
C SER A 233 -31.24 -2.31 -17.94
N PRO A 234 -31.07 -3.06 -19.05
CA PRO A 234 -30.36 -2.56 -20.22
C PRO A 234 -30.92 -1.22 -20.70
N TYR A 235 -30.03 -0.30 -21.09
CA TYR A 235 -30.40 0.98 -21.71
C TYR A 235 -29.54 1.22 -22.94
N LYS A 236 -29.66 0.33 -23.93
CA LYS A 236 -28.80 0.33 -25.12
C LYS A 236 -28.99 1.61 -25.94
N LEU A 237 -27.87 2.27 -26.24
CA LEU A 237 -27.81 3.46 -27.09
C LEU A 237 -27.01 3.19 -28.36
N ALA A 238 -27.13 4.06 -29.37
CA ALA A 238 -26.56 3.82 -30.70
C ALA A 238 -25.02 3.79 -30.72
N SER A 239 -24.36 4.49 -29.79
CA SER A 239 -22.91 4.47 -29.62
C SER A 239 -22.39 3.38 -28.68
N ASP A 240 -23.26 2.56 -28.08
CA ASP A 240 -22.82 1.41 -27.29
C ASP A 240 -22.19 0.36 -28.22
N THR A 241 -21.09 -0.24 -27.77
CA THR A 241 -20.33 -1.19 -28.57
C THR A 241 -21.11 -2.48 -28.77
N GLU A 242 -21.00 -3.06 -29.97
CA GLU A 242 -21.61 -4.35 -30.27
C GLU A 242 -21.10 -5.44 -29.32
N ILE A 243 -22.01 -6.27 -28.81
CA ILE A 243 -21.76 -7.35 -27.87
C ILE A 243 -21.58 -8.66 -28.63
N GLY A 244 -20.71 -9.54 -28.14
CA GLY A 244 -20.41 -10.84 -28.76
C GLY A 244 -20.51 -12.02 -27.79
N TYR A 245 -20.38 -13.23 -28.34
CA TYR A 245 -20.17 -14.48 -27.58
C TYR A 245 -21.25 -14.90 -26.57
N GLY A 246 -22.43 -14.26 -26.58
CA GLY A 246 -23.48 -14.49 -25.58
C GLY A 246 -23.13 -13.95 -24.19
N TRP A 247 -22.14 -13.06 -24.11
CA TRP A 247 -21.69 -12.35 -22.92
C TRP A 247 -22.38 -10.98 -22.87
N GLU A 248 -23.60 -10.98 -22.36
CA GLU A 248 -24.58 -9.91 -22.52
C GLU A 248 -24.47 -8.82 -21.45
N LEU A 249 -25.11 -7.68 -21.71
CA LEU A 249 -25.08 -6.55 -20.77
C LEU A 249 -25.57 -6.90 -19.35
N PRO A 250 -26.66 -7.67 -19.15
CA PRO A 250 -27.11 -8.03 -17.80
C PRO A 250 -26.12 -8.86 -16.98
N ASN A 251 -25.13 -9.48 -17.61
CA ASN A 251 -24.09 -10.20 -16.88
C ASN A 251 -23.25 -9.28 -15.99
N LEU A 252 -23.25 -7.95 -16.22
CA LEU A 252 -22.59 -6.98 -15.32
C LEU A 252 -23.21 -6.90 -13.91
N TRP A 253 -24.39 -7.46 -13.68
CA TRP A 253 -25.07 -7.38 -12.38
C TRP A 253 -25.82 -8.67 -12.03
N ASP A 254 -25.34 -9.82 -12.49
CA ASP A 254 -25.97 -11.11 -12.26
C ASP A 254 -25.38 -11.89 -11.07
N GLY A 255 -24.28 -11.39 -10.48
CA GLY A 255 -23.63 -11.95 -9.32
C GLY A 255 -22.52 -12.96 -9.61
N HIS A 256 -22.19 -13.24 -10.87
CA HIS A 256 -21.09 -14.13 -11.23
C HIS A 256 -19.76 -13.37 -11.37
N THR A 257 -18.75 -13.82 -10.65
CA THR A 257 -17.43 -13.16 -10.60
C THR A 257 -16.27 -14.12 -10.89
N ASP A 258 -16.56 -15.38 -11.23
CA ASP A 258 -15.58 -16.42 -11.54
C ASP A 258 -15.10 -16.36 -13.00
N GLY A 259 -14.08 -17.14 -13.35
CA GLY A 259 -13.50 -17.13 -14.70
C GLY A 259 -14.30 -17.90 -15.75
N SER A 260 -15.23 -18.74 -15.31
CA SER A 260 -15.98 -19.69 -16.16
C SER A 260 -17.36 -19.19 -16.61
N SER A 261 -17.94 -18.25 -15.85
CA SER A 261 -19.22 -17.60 -16.15
C SER A 261 -19.12 -16.60 -17.30
N ALA A 262 -20.27 -16.19 -17.84
CA ALA A 262 -20.33 -15.10 -18.81
C ALA A 262 -20.32 -13.74 -18.09
N GLY A 263 -19.53 -12.79 -18.62
CA GLY A 263 -19.59 -11.37 -18.27
C GLY A 263 -20.23 -10.55 -19.39
N TRP A 264 -20.00 -9.24 -19.42
CA TRP A 264 -20.20 -8.41 -20.60
C TRP A 264 -18.98 -8.49 -21.50
N HIS A 265 -19.14 -8.71 -22.81
CA HIS A 265 -18.03 -8.78 -23.76
C HIS A 265 -18.38 -8.13 -25.10
N THR A 266 -17.52 -7.26 -25.61
CA THR A 266 -17.72 -6.67 -26.95
C THR A 266 -17.32 -7.63 -28.06
N GLN A 267 -17.97 -7.55 -29.21
CA GLN A 267 -17.53 -8.24 -30.42
C GLN A 267 -16.10 -7.77 -30.82
N PRO A 268 -15.23 -8.63 -31.39
CA PRO A 268 -13.93 -8.20 -31.92
C PRO A 268 -14.07 -7.26 -33.12
N GLY A 269 -12.98 -6.54 -33.43
CA GLY A 269 -12.91 -5.56 -34.51
C GLY A 269 -13.34 -4.14 -34.12
N ASN A 270 -13.62 -3.89 -32.84
CA ASN A 270 -14.00 -2.58 -32.34
C ASN A 270 -12.79 -1.73 -31.95
N LYS A 271 -12.96 -0.41 -31.88
CA LYS A 271 -11.93 0.51 -31.39
C LYS A 271 -12.38 1.16 -30.09
N PRO A 272 -11.47 1.40 -29.13
CA PRO A 272 -11.83 2.12 -27.92
C PRO A 272 -12.34 3.54 -28.22
N PRO A 273 -13.23 4.09 -27.38
CA PRO A 273 -13.70 3.48 -26.15
C PRO A 273 -14.74 2.37 -26.40
N PHE A 274 -14.67 1.31 -25.61
CA PHE A 274 -15.71 0.27 -25.58
C PHE A 274 -16.78 0.70 -24.58
N VAL A 275 -18.04 0.79 -25.02
CA VAL A 275 -19.10 1.50 -24.30
C VAL A 275 -20.30 0.60 -24.03
N CYS A 276 -20.85 0.68 -22.83
CA CYS A 276 -22.15 0.13 -22.48
C CYS A 276 -22.95 1.06 -21.57
N SER A 277 -24.29 0.96 -21.63
CA SER A 277 -25.21 1.84 -20.91
C SER A 277 -26.34 1.07 -20.24
N PHE A 278 -26.65 1.38 -18.99
CA PHE A 278 -27.71 0.73 -18.24
C PHE A 278 -28.42 1.69 -17.27
N ASN A 279 -29.63 1.31 -16.92
CA ASN A 279 -30.46 1.98 -15.93
C ASN A 279 -30.29 1.31 -14.56
N VAL A 280 -30.12 2.08 -13.50
CA VAL A 280 -30.01 1.57 -12.12
C VAL A 280 -31.35 1.62 -11.34
N GLY A 281 -32.44 1.98 -12.01
CA GLY A 281 -33.83 1.85 -11.55
C GLY A 281 -34.34 2.99 -10.65
N LYS A 282 -33.45 3.67 -9.91
CA LYS A 282 -33.75 4.88 -9.12
C LYS A 282 -32.61 5.89 -9.21
N THR A 283 -32.84 7.11 -8.70
CA THR A 283 -31.77 8.10 -8.53
C THR A 283 -30.96 7.79 -7.26
N TYR A 284 -29.63 7.76 -7.39
CA TYR A 284 -28.71 7.56 -6.29
C TYR A 284 -27.57 8.57 -6.32
N LYS A 285 -27.16 9.03 -5.14
CA LYS A 285 -25.86 9.64 -4.91
C LYS A 285 -24.83 8.53 -4.72
N LEU A 286 -24.01 8.29 -5.75
CA LEU A 286 -23.03 7.20 -5.72
C LEU A 286 -21.83 7.53 -4.83
N SER A 287 -21.38 6.51 -4.09
CA SER A 287 -20.21 6.58 -3.20
C SER A 287 -19.00 5.89 -3.81
N ARG A 288 -19.19 4.69 -4.33
CA ARG A 288 -18.15 3.84 -4.92
C ARG A 288 -18.77 2.79 -5.84
N PHE A 289 -17.89 2.05 -6.50
CA PHE A 289 -18.24 0.81 -7.17
C PHE A 289 -17.15 -0.23 -6.95
N VAL A 290 -17.52 -1.49 -7.15
CA VAL A 290 -16.58 -2.61 -7.28
C VAL A 290 -16.68 -3.14 -8.70
N MET A 291 -15.53 -3.36 -9.34
CA MET A 291 -15.44 -3.96 -10.67
C MET A 291 -14.68 -5.28 -10.56
N TRP A 292 -15.22 -6.32 -11.18
CA TRP A 292 -14.55 -7.60 -11.36
C TRP A 292 -14.12 -7.72 -12.82
N GLU A 293 -12.81 -7.73 -13.02
CA GLU A 293 -12.20 -8.23 -14.25
C GLU A 293 -12.37 -9.76 -14.34
N ARG A 294 -12.21 -10.32 -15.54
CA ARG A 294 -12.18 -11.77 -15.73
C ARG A 294 -10.94 -12.35 -15.04
N PRO A 295 -11.09 -13.17 -13.99
CA PRO A 295 -9.97 -13.87 -13.39
C PRO A 295 -9.52 -15.02 -14.30
N ASP A 296 -8.43 -15.68 -13.93
CA ASP A 296 -8.03 -16.94 -14.58
C ASP A 296 -9.15 -17.97 -14.48
N ASP A 297 -9.30 -18.81 -15.50
CA ASP A 297 -10.33 -19.84 -15.54
C ASP A 297 -10.19 -20.81 -14.36
N ASP A 298 -11.33 -21.33 -13.88
CA ASP A 298 -11.38 -22.34 -12.84
C ASP A 298 -10.56 -23.58 -13.25
N GLY A 299 -9.47 -23.85 -12.52
CA GLY A 299 -8.52 -24.93 -12.83
C GLY A 299 -7.22 -24.48 -13.50
N GLY A 300 -7.03 -23.18 -13.76
CA GLY A 300 -5.75 -22.60 -14.18
C GLY A 300 -5.34 -22.88 -15.63
N GLY A 301 -6.29 -23.30 -16.47
CA GLY A 301 -6.03 -23.64 -17.87
C GLY A 301 -5.75 -22.43 -18.76
N ASN A 302 -6.48 -21.34 -18.57
CA ASN A 302 -6.30 -20.07 -19.27
C ASN A 302 -6.08 -18.93 -18.28
N LYS A 303 -5.16 -18.03 -18.63
CA LYS A 303 -4.83 -16.86 -17.82
C LYS A 303 -5.48 -15.61 -18.41
N TYR A 304 -6.28 -14.92 -17.61
CA TYR A 304 -6.99 -13.69 -18.02
C TYR A 304 -6.79 -12.54 -17.05
N ALA A 305 -6.42 -12.80 -15.79
CA ALA A 305 -6.17 -11.74 -14.82
C ALA A 305 -5.13 -10.75 -15.37
N PHE A 306 -5.44 -9.44 -15.34
CA PHE A 306 -4.59 -8.39 -15.92
C PHE A 306 -4.25 -8.59 -17.41
N GLY A 307 -5.09 -9.27 -18.19
CA GLY A 307 -4.86 -9.58 -19.60
C GLY A 307 -6.12 -9.48 -20.47
N HIS A 308 -5.98 -9.81 -21.75
CA HIS A 308 -7.06 -9.85 -22.73
C HIS A 308 -7.88 -8.54 -22.78
N GLY A 309 -9.21 -8.65 -22.73
CA GLY A 309 -10.15 -7.54 -22.78
C GLY A 309 -10.36 -6.82 -21.45
N ASN A 310 -9.63 -7.18 -20.39
CA ASN A 310 -9.87 -6.62 -19.07
C ASN A 310 -9.54 -5.11 -19.03
N PRO A 311 -10.38 -4.25 -18.42
CA PRO A 311 -10.21 -2.79 -18.50
C PRO A 311 -9.05 -2.28 -17.66
N ARG A 312 -8.07 -1.63 -18.30
CA ARG A 312 -6.99 -0.94 -17.58
C ARG A 312 -7.31 0.52 -17.27
N TYR A 313 -7.83 1.25 -18.26
CA TYR A 313 -8.27 2.63 -18.10
C TYR A 313 -9.72 2.74 -18.55
N PHE A 314 -10.56 3.38 -17.74
CA PHE A 314 -11.98 3.49 -18.03
C PHE A 314 -12.59 4.70 -17.33
N THR A 315 -13.73 5.15 -17.85
CA THR A 315 -14.44 6.32 -17.35
C THR A 315 -15.88 5.95 -17.06
N MET A 316 -16.39 6.35 -15.90
CA MET A 316 -17.80 6.24 -15.56
C MET A 316 -18.50 7.54 -15.87
N TRP A 317 -19.61 7.47 -16.59
CA TRP A 317 -20.52 8.57 -16.85
C TRP A 317 -21.89 8.27 -16.26
N GLY A 318 -22.64 9.31 -15.94
CA GLY A 318 -24.01 9.14 -15.51
C GLY A 318 -24.94 10.22 -15.99
N SER A 319 -26.23 9.97 -15.82
CA SER A 319 -27.29 10.94 -16.10
C SER A 319 -28.43 10.76 -15.11
N ASN A 320 -29.12 11.86 -14.80
CA ASN A 320 -30.38 11.84 -14.06
C ASN A 320 -31.56 12.35 -14.91
N VAL A 321 -31.36 12.51 -16.22
CA VAL A 321 -32.43 12.83 -17.17
C VAL A 321 -33.29 11.58 -17.34
N ALA A 322 -34.62 11.72 -17.45
CA ALA A 322 -35.54 10.57 -17.52
C ALA A 322 -35.32 9.67 -18.76
N SER A 323 -34.78 10.21 -19.85
CA SER A 323 -34.47 9.47 -21.07
C SER A 323 -33.24 10.10 -21.75
N PRO A 324 -32.04 9.86 -21.21
CA PRO A 324 -30.84 10.50 -21.69
C PRO A 324 -30.59 10.12 -23.15
N LYS A 325 -30.26 11.12 -23.96
CA LYS A 325 -29.93 10.94 -25.38
C LYS A 325 -28.52 10.39 -25.54
N ASP A 326 -28.32 9.73 -26.68
CA ASP A 326 -26.99 9.25 -27.04
C ASP A 326 -26.03 10.42 -27.27
N ALA A 327 -24.77 10.22 -26.90
CA ALA A 327 -23.70 11.19 -27.06
C ALA A 327 -22.37 10.45 -27.23
N LYS A 328 -21.50 10.97 -28.11
CA LYS A 328 -20.13 10.49 -28.23
C LYS A 328 -19.29 11.04 -27.08
N LEU A 329 -19.07 10.21 -26.06
CA LEU A 329 -18.34 10.63 -24.87
C LEU A 329 -16.82 10.56 -25.08
N PRO A 330 -16.06 11.53 -24.58
CA PRO A 330 -14.61 11.47 -24.64
C PRO A 330 -14.09 10.34 -23.74
N VAL A 331 -12.97 9.74 -24.16
CA VAL A 331 -12.28 8.65 -23.45
C VAL A 331 -11.93 9.04 -22.02
N THR A 332 -11.49 10.29 -21.83
CA THR A 332 -11.24 10.91 -20.52
C THR A 332 -11.62 12.38 -20.57
N SER A 333 -12.09 12.92 -19.44
CA SER A 333 -12.36 14.35 -19.25
C SER A 333 -12.34 14.70 -17.77
N PRO A 334 -12.20 15.98 -17.37
CA PRO A 334 -12.32 16.37 -15.96
C PRO A 334 -13.64 15.87 -15.36
N VAL A 335 -13.61 15.38 -14.11
CA VAL A 335 -14.83 14.99 -13.38
C VAL A 335 -15.81 16.17 -13.34
N GLY A 336 -17.08 15.90 -13.60
CA GLY A 336 -18.12 16.93 -13.72
C GLY A 336 -18.31 17.52 -15.13
N THR A 337 -17.45 17.17 -16.10
CA THR A 337 -17.65 17.54 -17.52
C THR A 337 -18.98 17.00 -18.02
N LYS A 338 -19.77 17.86 -18.67
CA LYS A 338 -21.06 17.50 -19.27
C LYS A 338 -20.93 17.38 -20.79
N VAL A 339 -21.47 16.31 -21.36
CA VAL A 339 -21.56 16.07 -22.81
C VAL A 339 -22.97 15.56 -23.11
N GLY A 340 -23.81 16.42 -23.70
CA GLY A 340 -25.24 16.14 -23.81
C GLY A 340 -25.87 15.96 -22.43
N ASP A 341 -26.59 14.86 -22.24
CA ASP A 341 -27.27 14.52 -20.98
C ASP A 341 -26.34 13.80 -19.97
N TRP A 342 -25.07 13.57 -20.32
CA TRP A 342 -24.13 12.77 -19.54
C TRP A 342 -23.13 13.65 -18.80
N ILE A 343 -22.80 13.27 -17.56
CA ILE A 343 -21.76 13.88 -16.73
C ILE A 343 -20.68 12.86 -16.37
N ASN A 344 -19.41 13.26 -16.47
CA ASN A 344 -18.28 12.43 -16.05
C ASN A 344 -18.29 12.28 -14.52
N LEU A 345 -18.35 11.04 -14.03
CA LEU A 345 -18.36 10.71 -12.61
C LEU A 345 -16.96 10.39 -12.07
N GLY A 346 -16.02 10.05 -12.96
CA GLY A 346 -14.65 9.66 -12.63
C GLY A 346 -13.94 9.01 -13.80
N ASN A 347 -12.61 9.21 -13.85
CA ASN A 347 -11.71 8.46 -14.72
C ASN A 347 -10.86 7.56 -13.81
N PHE A 348 -10.81 6.28 -14.12
CA PHE A 348 -10.26 5.25 -13.26
C PHE A 348 -9.17 4.45 -13.97
N THR A 349 -8.22 4.00 -13.16
CA THR A 349 -7.14 3.11 -13.57
C THR A 349 -7.23 1.87 -12.71
N TYR A 350 -7.38 0.70 -13.34
CA TYR A 350 -7.28 -0.55 -12.62
C TYR A 350 -5.86 -0.71 -12.04
N PRO A 351 -5.71 -1.05 -10.75
CA PRO A 351 -4.40 -1.16 -10.12
C PRO A 351 -3.50 -2.17 -10.82
N ASN A 352 -2.19 -1.97 -10.76
CA ASN A 352 -1.23 -2.99 -11.21
C ASN A 352 -1.29 -4.24 -10.29
N PRO A 353 -0.76 -5.39 -10.74
CA PRO A 353 -0.64 -6.58 -9.92
C PRO A 353 -0.02 -6.26 -8.54
N PRO A 354 -0.68 -6.63 -7.42
CA PRO A 354 -0.20 -6.30 -6.08
C PRO A 354 1.16 -6.94 -5.74
N SER A 355 1.53 -8.03 -6.42
CA SER A 355 2.86 -8.64 -6.29
C SER A 355 4.01 -7.77 -6.84
N GLY A 356 3.70 -6.78 -7.67
CA GLY A 356 4.69 -6.00 -8.43
C GLY A 356 5.23 -6.69 -9.67
N LEU A 357 4.74 -7.89 -10.03
CA LEU A 357 5.06 -8.56 -11.29
C LEU A 357 4.43 -7.83 -12.49
N SER A 358 4.97 -8.08 -13.69
CA SER A 358 4.30 -7.59 -14.90
C SER A 358 2.94 -8.28 -15.07
N PRO A 359 1.95 -7.64 -15.71
CA PRO A 359 0.65 -8.25 -16.00
C PRO A 359 0.75 -9.64 -16.64
N GLU A 360 1.69 -9.84 -17.58
CA GLU A 360 1.86 -11.14 -18.25
C GLU A 360 2.41 -12.24 -17.31
N ASN A 361 3.05 -11.85 -16.21
CA ASN A 361 3.68 -12.73 -15.23
C ASN A 361 2.91 -12.76 -13.90
N HIS A 362 1.65 -12.31 -13.87
CA HIS A 362 0.84 -12.36 -12.66
C HIS A 362 0.82 -13.77 -12.05
N ASN A 363 0.75 -13.83 -10.73
CA ASN A 363 0.75 -15.07 -9.96
C ASN A 363 -0.61 -15.33 -9.30
N ALA A 364 -0.71 -16.40 -8.50
CA ALA A 364 -1.96 -16.77 -7.83
C ALA A 364 -2.49 -15.70 -6.86
N ALA A 365 -1.62 -14.91 -6.22
CA ALA A 365 -2.04 -13.82 -5.35
C ALA A 365 -2.60 -12.64 -6.14
N ASP A 366 -2.04 -12.38 -7.33
CA ASP A 366 -2.57 -11.37 -8.25
C ASP A 366 -3.94 -11.80 -8.82
N ASN A 367 -4.10 -13.07 -9.20
CA ASN A 367 -5.40 -13.60 -9.62
C ASN A 367 -6.44 -13.54 -8.49
N ALA A 368 -6.05 -13.86 -7.25
CA ALA A 368 -6.93 -13.73 -6.09
C ALA A 368 -7.39 -12.28 -5.85
N PHE A 369 -6.54 -11.30 -6.16
CA PHE A 369 -6.91 -9.88 -6.11
C PHE A 369 -7.97 -9.53 -7.16
N VAL A 370 -7.82 -10.03 -8.40
CA VAL A 370 -8.84 -9.85 -9.44
C VAL A 370 -10.17 -10.51 -9.05
N LEU A 371 -10.12 -11.75 -8.57
CA LEU A 371 -11.30 -12.51 -8.12
C LEU A 371 -12.05 -11.83 -6.96
N ALA A 372 -11.33 -11.11 -6.09
CA ALA A 372 -11.94 -10.36 -5.00
C ALA A 372 -12.68 -9.09 -5.45
N GLY A 373 -12.38 -8.60 -6.67
CA GLY A 373 -12.90 -7.34 -7.21
C GLY A 373 -12.21 -6.10 -6.62
N VAL A 374 -12.16 -5.03 -7.41
CA VAL A 374 -11.46 -3.79 -7.03
C VAL A 374 -12.45 -2.69 -6.73
N ASN A 375 -12.26 -2.05 -5.56
CA ASN A 375 -13.05 -0.89 -5.14
C ASN A 375 -12.50 0.41 -5.73
N PHE A 376 -13.39 1.25 -6.23
CA PHE A 376 -13.11 2.59 -6.74
C PHE A 376 -14.08 3.59 -6.15
N ASN A 377 -13.57 4.70 -5.61
CA ASN A 377 -14.42 5.74 -4.99
C ASN A 377 -14.86 6.78 -6.03
N PHE A 378 -16.12 7.19 -5.95
CA PHE A 378 -16.58 8.42 -6.57
C PHE A 378 -16.25 9.61 -5.69
N SER A 379 -16.15 10.80 -6.29
CA SER A 379 -16.07 12.03 -5.51
C SER A 379 -17.37 12.27 -4.74
N LEU A 380 -17.28 12.75 -3.49
CA LEU A 380 -18.45 13.24 -2.74
C LEU A 380 -19.19 14.37 -3.47
N ASN A 381 -18.56 15.04 -4.43
CA ASN A 381 -19.17 16.10 -5.24
C ASN A 381 -19.91 15.57 -6.48
N THR A 382 -19.80 14.27 -6.80
CA THR A 382 -20.49 13.66 -7.94
C THR A 382 -22.00 13.81 -7.79
N PRO A 383 -22.75 14.35 -8.76
CA PRO A 383 -24.19 14.53 -8.61
C PRO A 383 -24.95 13.19 -8.57
N PRO A 384 -26.20 13.17 -8.06
CA PRO A 384 -27.05 11.99 -8.18
C PRO A 384 -27.31 11.58 -9.63
N VAL A 385 -27.42 10.27 -9.86
CA VAL A 385 -27.60 9.65 -11.19
C VAL A 385 -28.59 8.49 -11.14
N HIS A 386 -29.21 8.22 -12.28
CA HIS A 386 -30.16 7.11 -12.52
C HIS A 386 -29.71 6.22 -13.68
N PHE A 387 -28.93 6.74 -14.61
CA PHE A 387 -28.32 5.99 -15.70
C PHE A 387 -26.81 6.01 -15.57
N ILE A 388 -26.18 4.89 -15.91
CA ILE A 388 -24.73 4.72 -15.93
C ILE A 388 -24.30 4.35 -17.34
N ARG A 389 -23.16 4.89 -17.74
CA ARG A 389 -22.47 4.53 -18.97
C ARG A 389 -20.99 4.33 -18.67
N ILE A 390 -20.48 3.15 -18.99
CA ILE A 390 -19.08 2.78 -18.80
C ILE A 390 -18.38 2.95 -20.14
N GLY A 391 -17.23 3.63 -20.17
CA GLY A 391 -16.37 3.72 -21.34
C GLY A 391 -14.98 3.18 -21.03
N VAL A 392 -14.65 1.99 -21.53
CA VAL A 392 -13.31 1.39 -21.42
C VAL A 392 -12.40 2.02 -22.47
N ALA A 393 -11.46 2.83 -22.00
CA ALA A 393 -10.50 3.57 -22.81
C ALA A 393 -9.40 2.66 -23.37
N GLN A 394 -8.97 1.70 -22.56
CA GLN A 394 -7.83 0.84 -22.83
C GLN A 394 -7.97 -0.44 -22.01
N THR A 395 -7.70 -1.58 -22.62
CA THR A 395 -7.56 -2.87 -21.95
C THR A 395 -6.09 -3.18 -21.68
N TRP A 396 -5.81 -4.18 -20.83
CA TRP A 396 -4.43 -4.54 -20.50
C TRP A 396 -3.58 -4.90 -21.72
N GLU A 397 -4.17 -5.52 -22.75
CA GLU A 397 -3.48 -5.91 -23.99
C GLU A 397 -3.59 -4.88 -25.12
N ASN A 398 -4.33 -3.78 -24.94
CA ASN A 398 -4.63 -2.83 -26.02
C ASN A 398 -5.29 -3.47 -27.26
N GLY A 399 -6.10 -4.50 -27.01
CA GLY A 399 -6.84 -5.22 -28.05
C GLY A 399 -8.02 -4.41 -28.62
N ASP A 400 -8.81 -5.11 -29.44
CA ASP A 400 -10.01 -4.60 -30.13
C ASP A 400 -11.32 -5.07 -29.47
N ILE A 401 -11.23 -5.51 -28.21
CA ILE A 401 -12.31 -6.00 -27.36
C ILE A 401 -12.18 -5.47 -25.93
N ALA A 402 -13.29 -5.46 -25.21
CA ALA A 402 -13.32 -5.34 -23.75
C ALA A 402 -14.30 -6.36 -23.14
N HIS A 403 -14.01 -6.78 -21.91
CA HIS A 403 -14.94 -7.55 -21.07
C HIS A 403 -14.86 -7.17 -19.60
N ILE A 404 -15.96 -7.37 -18.88
CA ILE A 404 -16.10 -7.13 -17.45
C ILE A 404 -17.02 -8.21 -16.91
N MET A 405 -16.68 -8.84 -15.78
CA MET A 405 -17.50 -9.89 -15.18
C MET A 405 -18.69 -9.28 -14.46
N GLU A 406 -18.44 -8.33 -13.56
CA GLU A 406 -19.48 -7.79 -12.68
C GLU A 406 -19.14 -6.35 -12.29
N VAL A 407 -20.17 -5.54 -12.06
CA VAL A 407 -20.08 -4.22 -11.44
C VAL A 407 -21.11 -4.11 -10.32
N SER A 408 -20.65 -3.75 -9.12
CA SER A 408 -21.53 -3.44 -7.98
C SER A 408 -21.42 -1.96 -7.63
N LEU A 409 -22.53 -1.23 -7.72
CA LEU A 409 -22.60 0.19 -7.36
C LEU A 409 -23.07 0.34 -5.90
N TYR A 410 -22.54 1.35 -5.22
CA TYR A 410 -22.94 1.71 -3.85
C TYR A 410 -23.26 3.20 -3.77
N GLY A 411 -24.17 3.57 -2.86
CA GLY A 411 -24.58 4.96 -2.67
C GLY A 411 -25.75 5.11 -1.72
N SER A 412 -26.38 6.28 -1.74
CA SER A 412 -27.64 6.56 -1.05
C SER A 412 -28.75 6.86 -2.06
N PRO A 413 -29.97 6.33 -1.86
CA PRO A 413 -31.15 6.80 -2.59
C PRO A 413 -31.39 8.30 -2.34
N GLU A 414 -31.85 9.01 -3.36
CA GLU A 414 -32.18 10.46 -3.30
C GLU A 414 -33.67 10.74 -3.50
#